data_AF-A0A183N077-F1
#
_entry.id   AF-A0A183N077-F1
#
_cell.length_a   1.000
_cell.length_b   1.000
_cell.length_c   1.000
_cell.angle_alpha   90.00
_cell.angle_beta   90.00
_cell.angle_gamma   90.00
#
_symmetry.space_group_name_H-M   'P 1'
#
loop_
_entity.id
_entity.type
_entity.pdbx_description
1 polymer ?
#
loop_
_entity_poly.entity_id
_entity_poly.type
_entity_poly.pdbx_seq_one_letter_code
_entity_poly.pdbx_strand_id
1 'polypeptide(L)'
;MVPGKPAKGGYILLLMSGLWVTEIIPIYVTALIPLVFGPLLGIAPASTISPSYTRDTNMLFFGGLMMACAIENNYVHKRIAISFLKLVGSDPKMLMLGFMLPSWFLSMWMSNTATTAMMITIVDPLLTDLMKVDEADEEEHNDSNESTLGSVKPEISNGQDSQASNTSCVQNDNPVATSKVSNEQSKLKRMSIGFSLSIAYASSIGGVATIIGTPPNSILQGTTLSRYGDSTGLNFGTWMAYALPLSAFMFLFVWIWLIILFFGPNLTSLTEPTGHRSSTQRHSYMCHSTNNRRDQDGHQTNQERANRRTRHRAT
;
A
#
# COMPACT_ATOMS: atom_id res chain seq x y z
N MET A 1 -37.22 -18.86 42.46
CA MET A 1 -37.94 -18.52 41.21
C MET A 1 -37.08 -19.00 40.05
N VAL A 2 -37.53 -20.02 39.31
CA VAL A 2 -36.86 -20.38 38.05
C VAL A 2 -37.05 -19.20 37.10
N PRO A 3 -35.99 -18.58 36.56
CA PRO A 3 -36.15 -17.45 35.64
C PRO A 3 -37.01 -17.91 34.46
N GLY A 4 -38.03 -17.12 34.13
CA GLY A 4 -38.90 -17.40 32.98
C GLY A 4 -38.10 -17.53 31.69
N LYS A 5 -38.67 -18.18 30.67
CA LYS A 5 -38.10 -18.27 29.32
C LYS A 5 -37.49 -16.93 28.82
N PRO A 6 -38.13 -15.75 28.99
CA PRO A 6 -37.52 -14.48 28.59
C PRO A 6 -36.25 -14.11 29.37
N ALA A 7 -36.18 -14.38 30.68
CA ALA A 7 -35.00 -14.09 31.49
C ALA A 7 -33.80 -14.97 31.13
N LYS A 8 -34.05 -16.25 30.79
CA LYS A 8 -33.02 -17.17 30.26
C LYS A 8 -32.49 -16.70 28.90
N GLY A 9 -33.37 -16.22 28.02
CA GLY A 9 -32.96 -15.62 26.75
C GLY A 9 -32.13 -14.34 26.94
N GLY A 10 -32.56 -13.47 27.86
CA GLY A 10 -31.81 -12.26 28.23
C GLY A 10 -30.42 -12.55 28.76
N TYR A 11 -30.25 -13.61 29.57
CA TYR A 11 -28.93 -14.04 30.04
C TYR A 11 -28.01 -14.44 28.89
N ILE A 12 -28.49 -15.24 27.92
CA ILE A 12 -27.70 -15.62 26.74
C ILE A 12 -27.30 -14.38 25.93
N LEU A 13 -28.24 -13.44 25.73
CA LEU A 13 -27.95 -12.21 24.99
C LEU A 13 -26.87 -11.35 25.66
N LEU A 14 -26.95 -11.16 26.98
CA LEU A 14 -25.94 -10.41 27.74
C LEU A 14 -24.58 -11.12 27.70
N LEU A 15 -24.57 -12.45 27.85
CA LEU A 15 -23.36 -13.26 27.77
C LEU A 15 -22.70 -13.17 26.39
N MET A 16 -23.48 -13.29 25.32
CA MET A 16 -22.98 -13.13 23.95
C MET A 16 -22.47 -11.70 23.70
N SER A 17 -23.19 -10.69 24.16
CA SER A 17 -22.77 -9.29 24.04
C SER A 17 -21.43 -9.05 24.74
N GLY A 18 -21.24 -9.58 25.96
CA GLY A 18 -19.97 -9.49 26.67
C GLY A 18 -18.84 -10.21 25.93
N LEU A 19 -19.09 -11.41 25.41
CA LEU A 19 -18.11 -12.19 24.65
C LEU A 19 -17.73 -11.56 23.30
N TRP A 20 -18.67 -10.92 22.61
CA TRP A 20 -18.38 -10.19 21.38
C TRP A 20 -17.59 -8.90 21.61
N VAL A 21 -17.86 -8.18 22.70
CA VAL A 21 -17.10 -6.96 23.03
C VAL A 21 -15.69 -7.28 23.54
N THR A 22 -15.53 -8.37 24.28
CA THR A 22 -14.23 -8.75 24.87
C THR A 22 -13.37 -9.59 23.94
N GLU A 23 -13.94 -10.18 22.89
CA GLU A 23 -13.27 -11.06 21.91
C GLU A 23 -12.39 -12.17 22.54
N ILE A 24 -12.69 -12.60 23.77
CA ILE A 24 -11.95 -13.66 24.49
C ILE A 24 -11.97 -14.99 23.71
N ILE A 25 -13.06 -15.23 22.98
CA ILE A 25 -13.30 -16.42 22.17
C ILE A 25 -13.66 -15.94 20.76
N PRO A 26 -13.22 -16.63 19.68
CA PRO A 26 -13.53 -16.22 18.32
C PRO A 26 -15.04 -16.01 18.06
N ILE A 27 -15.37 -14.96 17.32
CA ILE A 27 -16.75 -14.48 17.08
C ILE A 27 -17.70 -15.59 16.63
N TYR A 28 -17.20 -16.53 15.81
CA TYR A 28 -17.97 -17.68 15.31
C TYR A 28 -18.30 -18.72 16.39
N VAL A 29 -17.43 -18.94 17.38
CA VAL A 29 -17.72 -19.84 18.52
C VAL A 29 -18.79 -19.21 19.40
N THR A 30 -18.67 -17.91 19.68
CA THR A 30 -19.69 -17.14 20.41
C THR A 30 -21.04 -17.21 19.69
N ALA A 31 -21.06 -17.14 18.35
CA ALA A 31 -22.27 -17.26 17.56
C ALA A 31 -22.96 -18.65 17.64
N LEU A 32 -22.27 -19.71 18.09
CA LEU A 32 -22.84 -21.06 18.28
C LEU A 32 -23.45 -21.27 19.68
N ILE A 33 -23.22 -20.35 20.62
CA ILE A 33 -23.75 -20.44 21.99
C ILE A 33 -25.28 -20.66 22.01
N PRO A 34 -26.11 -19.94 21.24
CA PRO A 34 -27.56 -20.17 21.21
C PRO A 34 -27.96 -21.58 20.80
N LEU A 35 -27.19 -22.21 19.90
CA LEU A 35 -27.47 -23.55 19.40
C LEU A 35 -27.34 -24.62 20.50
N VAL A 36 -26.40 -24.42 21.43
CA VAL A 36 -26.13 -25.36 22.54
C VAL A 36 -26.92 -24.97 23.80
N PHE A 37 -26.84 -23.71 24.21
CA PHE A 37 -27.46 -23.22 25.44
C PHE A 37 -28.97 -23.03 25.33
N GLY A 38 -29.50 -22.76 24.13
CA GLY A 38 -30.93 -22.62 23.90
C GLY A 38 -31.72 -23.88 24.28
N PRO A 39 -31.36 -25.06 23.75
CA PRO A 39 -31.96 -26.34 24.14
C PRO A 39 -31.67 -26.73 25.59
N LEU A 40 -30.42 -26.55 26.04
CA LEU A 40 -29.98 -26.92 27.40
C LEU A 40 -30.76 -26.17 28.50
N LEU A 41 -31.08 -24.89 28.27
CA LEU A 41 -31.84 -24.06 29.21
C LEU A 41 -33.36 -24.20 29.04
N GLY A 42 -33.83 -24.98 28.06
CA GLY A 42 -35.25 -25.21 27.78
C GLY A 42 -35.98 -24.01 27.16
N ILE A 43 -35.26 -23.19 26.38
CA ILE A 43 -35.84 -22.01 25.70
C ILE A 43 -36.60 -22.46 24.43
N ALA A 44 -35.89 -23.17 23.55
CA ALA A 44 -36.43 -23.72 22.30
C ALA A 44 -35.63 -24.99 21.92
N PRO A 45 -36.27 -25.97 21.24
CA PRO A 45 -35.58 -27.16 20.77
C PRO A 45 -34.56 -26.80 19.67
N ALA A 46 -33.51 -27.63 19.55
CA ALA A 46 -32.44 -27.42 18.57
C ALA A 46 -32.98 -27.33 17.12
N SER A 47 -34.04 -28.07 16.82
CA SER A 47 -34.71 -28.08 15.50
C SER A 47 -35.30 -26.73 15.09
N THR A 48 -35.62 -25.85 16.04
CA THR A 48 -36.12 -24.49 15.75
C THR A 48 -34.98 -23.49 15.59
N ILE A 49 -33.84 -23.72 16.26
CA ILE A 49 -32.71 -22.79 16.26
C ILE A 49 -31.78 -23.06 15.07
N SER A 50 -31.52 -24.34 14.75
CA SER A 50 -30.58 -24.75 13.71
C SER A 50 -30.89 -24.20 12.31
N PRO A 51 -32.16 -24.09 11.84
CA PRO A 51 -32.43 -23.55 10.50
C PRO A 51 -32.02 -22.08 10.33
N SER A 52 -31.85 -21.34 11.44
CA SER A 52 -31.37 -19.95 11.38
C SER A 52 -29.92 -19.83 10.91
N TYR A 53 -29.13 -20.91 10.98
CA TYR A 53 -27.74 -20.94 10.52
C TYR A 53 -27.62 -21.28 9.03
N THR A 54 -28.62 -21.94 8.46
CA THR A 54 -28.63 -22.41 7.06
C THR A 54 -29.56 -21.59 6.17
N ARG A 55 -29.69 -20.29 6.42
CA ARG A 55 -30.48 -19.38 5.58
C ARG A 55 -29.83 -19.21 4.21
N ASP A 56 -30.65 -18.98 3.18
CA ASP A 56 -30.20 -18.76 1.80
C ASP A 56 -29.16 -17.65 1.69
N THR A 57 -29.28 -16.59 2.51
CA THR A 57 -28.29 -15.51 2.58
C THR A 57 -26.91 -16.01 3.04
N ASN A 58 -26.84 -16.93 4.00
CA ASN A 58 -25.57 -17.52 4.43
C ASN A 58 -24.99 -18.42 3.33
N MET A 59 -25.84 -19.17 2.61
CA MET A 59 -25.39 -19.99 1.47
C MET A 59 -24.86 -19.15 0.32
N LEU A 60 -25.48 -18.00 0.03
CA LEU A 60 -24.98 -17.01 -0.93
C LEU A 60 -23.61 -16.47 -0.52
N PHE A 61 -23.44 -16.15 0.76
CA PHE A 61 -22.15 -15.72 1.31
C PHE A 61 -21.07 -16.80 1.15
N PHE A 62 -21.37 -18.08 1.45
CA PHE A 62 -20.46 -19.20 1.19
C PHE A 62 -20.10 -19.34 -0.30
N GLY A 63 -21.06 -19.22 -1.21
CA GLY A 63 -20.81 -19.25 -2.65
C GLY A 63 -19.89 -18.11 -3.11
N GLY A 64 -20.08 -16.91 -2.56
CA GLY A 64 -19.22 -15.75 -2.77
C GLY A 64 -17.78 -15.97 -2.29
N LEU A 65 -17.61 -16.51 -1.08
CA LEU A 65 -16.28 -16.86 -0.56
C LEU A 65 -15.58 -17.94 -1.40
N MET A 66 -16.33 -18.93 -1.89
CA MET A 66 -15.78 -19.97 -2.76
C MET A 66 -15.32 -19.39 -4.11
N MET A 67 -16.12 -18.49 -4.70
CA MET A 67 -15.74 -17.75 -5.90
C MET A 67 -14.49 -16.89 -5.67
N ALA A 68 -14.42 -16.18 -4.55
CA ALA A 68 -13.25 -15.40 -4.16
C ALA A 68 -11.98 -16.27 -4.05
N CYS A 69 -12.08 -17.40 -3.35
CA CYS A 69 -10.96 -18.35 -3.22
C CYS A 69 -10.51 -18.91 -4.57
N ALA A 70 -11.45 -19.20 -5.50
CA ALA A 70 -11.12 -19.63 -6.84
C ALA A 70 -10.37 -18.56 -7.65
N ILE A 71 -10.75 -17.28 -7.52
CA ILE A 71 -10.06 -16.14 -8.16
C ILE A 71 -8.66 -15.93 -7.55
N GLU A 72 -8.52 -16.15 -6.25
CA GLU A 72 -7.26 -16.07 -5.52
C GLU A 72 -6.28 -17.14 -5.99
N ASN A 73 -6.71 -18.40 -6.02
CA ASN A 73 -5.89 -19.54 -6.44
C ASN A 73 -5.38 -19.44 -7.89
N ASN A 74 -6.12 -18.76 -8.77
CA ASN A 74 -5.73 -18.55 -10.17
C ASN A 74 -4.89 -17.28 -10.40
N TYR A 75 -4.59 -16.52 -9.33
CA TYR A 75 -3.87 -15.24 -9.37
C TYR A 75 -4.47 -14.22 -10.36
N VAL A 76 -5.76 -14.34 -10.68
CA VAL A 76 -6.45 -13.47 -11.63
C VAL A 76 -6.46 -12.03 -11.10
N HIS A 77 -6.66 -11.87 -9.79
CA HIS A 77 -6.60 -10.60 -9.10
C HIS A 77 -5.26 -9.86 -9.33
N LYS A 78 -4.11 -10.55 -9.34
CA LYS A 78 -2.79 -9.93 -9.62
C LYS A 78 -2.70 -9.42 -11.05
N ARG A 79 -3.19 -10.20 -12.02
CA ARG A 79 -3.19 -9.79 -13.44
C ARG A 79 -4.06 -8.56 -13.68
N ILE A 80 -5.21 -8.51 -13.01
CA ILE A 80 -6.12 -7.37 -13.05
C ILE A 80 -5.42 -6.14 -12.43
N ALA A 81 -4.84 -6.28 -11.23
CA ALA A 81 -4.12 -5.21 -10.54
C ALA A 81 -3.00 -4.60 -11.40
N ILE A 82 -2.13 -5.45 -11.97
CA ILE A 82 -1.01 -4.99 -12.81
C ILE A 82 -1.52 -4.36 -14.11
N SER A 83 -2.59 -4.89 -14.70
CA SER A 83 -3.21 -4.29 -15.90
C SER A 83 -3.69 -2.86 -15.63
N PHE A 84 -4.33 -2.64 -14.48
CA PHE A 84 -4.75 -1.30 -14.06
C PHE A 84 -3.57 -0.38 -13.75
N LEU A 85 -2.52 -0.91 -13.11
CA LEU A 85 -1.31 -0.12 -12.83
C LEU A 85 -0.59 0.30 -14.11
N LYS A 86 -0.61 -0.53 -15.16
CA LYS A 86 -0.06 -0.19 -16.49
C LYS A 86 -0.88 0.87 -17.24
N LEU A 87 -2.19 0.93 -16.99
CA LEU A 87 -3.07 1.94 -17.59
C LEU A 87 -2.83 3.32 -16.96
N VAL A 88 -2.36 3.33 -15.71
CA VAL A 88 -2.16 4.51 -14.90
C VAL A 88 -0.74 5.06 -15.12
N GLY A 89 -0.64 6.35 -15.45
CA GLY A 89 0.61 7.01 -15.79
C GLY A 89 1.59 7.17 -14.62
N SER A 90 2.69 7.89 -14.86
CA SER A 90 3.79 8.11 -13.90
C SER A 90 3.49 9.12 -12.78
N ASP A 91 2.32 9.76 -12.79
CA ASP A 91 1.98 10.76 -11.77
C ASP A 91 1.54 10.11 -10.45
N PRO A 92 2.08 10.53 -9.29
CA PRO A 92 1.72 9.97 -7.97
C PRO A 92 0.21 9.94 -7.67
N LYS A 93 -0.53 10.96 -8.14
CA LYS A 93 -1.99 11.07 -7.98
C LYS A 93 -2.74 9.99 -8.77
N MET A 94 -2.26 9.71 -9.99
CA MET A 94 -2.82 8.65 -10.83
C MET A 94 -2.37 7.28 -10.31
N LEU A 95 -1.12 7.14 -9.85
CA LEU A 95 -0.61 5.92 -9.22
C LEU A 95 -1.47 5.50 -8.03
N MET A 96 -1.91 6.46 -7.20
CA MET A 96 -2.85 6.20 -6.11
C MET A 96 -4.16 5.61 -6.63
N LEU A 97 -4.74 6.17 -7.69
CA LEU A 97 -5.94 5.63 -8.35
C LEU A 97 -5.69 4.21 -8.87
N GLY A 98 -4.50 3.94 -9.40
CA GLY A 98 -4.09 2.63 -9.89
C GLY A 98 -4.05 1.53 -8.83
N PHE A 99 -3.82 1.86 -7.57
CA PHE A 99 -3.97 0.94 -6.45
C PHE A 99 -5.38 0.93 -5.87
N MET A 100 -6.03 2.10 -5.83
CA MET A 100 -7.35 2.27 -5.23
C MET A 100 -8.45 1.55 -6.03
N LEU A 101 -8.46 1.68 -7.35
CA LEU A 101 -9.52 1.15 -8.22
C LEU A 101 -9.56 -0.39 -8.24
N PRO A 102 -8.43 -1.12 -8.40
CA PRO A 102 -8.41 -2.57 -8.26
C PRO A 102 -8.81 -3.02 -6.85
N SER A 103 -8.38 -2.31 -5.81
CA SER A 103 -8.76 -2.61 -4.43
C SER A 103 -10.26 -2.48 -4.21
N TRP A 104 -10.87 -1.41 -4.71
CA TRP A 104 -12.31 -1.20 -4.65
C TRP A 104 -13.08 -2.30 -5.40
N PHE A 105 -12.67 -2.63 -6.61
CA PHE A 105 -13.33 -3.64 -7.43
C PHE A 105 -13.21 -5.05 -6.83
N LEU A 106 -12.02 -5.45 -6.40
CA LEU A 106 -11.80 -6.78 -5.82
C LEU A 106 -12.54 -6.96 -4.49
N SER A 107 -12.63 -5.90 -3.69
CA SER A 107 -13.33 -5.94 -2.40
C SER A 107 -14.85 -6.04 -2.52
N MET A 108 -15.42 -5.86 -3.72
CA MET A 108 -16.83 -6.20 -3.96
C MET A 108 -17.10 -7.70 -3.92
N TRP A 109 -16.09 -8.51 -4.20
CA TRP A 109 -16.22 -9.97 -4.35
C TRP A 109 -15.48 -10.72 -3.25
N MET A 110 -14.38 -10.14 -2.77
CA MET A 110 -13.56 -10.69 -1.69
C MET A 110 -13.78 -9.92 -0.39
N SER A 111 -13.33 -10.51 0.73
CA SER A 111 -13.34 -9.80 2.00
C SER A 111 -12.41 -8.59 1.97
N ASN A 112 -12.77 -7.55 2.73
CA ASN A 112 -11.97 -6.33 2.83
C ASN A 112 -10.54 -6.62 3.32
N THR A 113 -10.42 -7.50 4.31
CA THR A 113 -9.13 -7.92 4.87
C THR A 113 -8.27 -8.63 3.83
N ALA A 114 -8.84 -9.59 3.08
CA ALA A 114 -8.09 -10.32 2.05
C ALA A 114 -7.63 -9.40 0.92
N THR A 115 -8.50 -8.51 0.44
CA THR A 115 -8.17 -7.56 -0.62
C THR A 115 -7.05 -6.61 -0.20
N THR A 116 -7.13 -6.07 1.02
CA THR A 116 -6.11 -5.17 1.56
C THR A 116 -4.77 -5.89 1.71
N ALA A 117 -4.75 -7.08 2.30
CA ALA A 117 -3.52 -7.87 2.46
C ALA A 117 -2.85 -8.14 1.10
N MET A 118 -3.61 -8.58 0.10
CA MET A 118 -3.08 -8.85 -1.24
C MET A 118 -2.53 -7.58 -1.91
N MET A 119 -3.25 -6.46 -1.83
CA MET A 119 -2.81 -5.22 -2.47
C MET A 119 -1.58 -4.62 -1.79
N ILE A 120 -1.50 -4.70 -0.46
CA ILE A 120 -0.29 -4.32 0.28
C ILE A 120 0.91 -5.14 -0.20
N THR A 121 0.77 -6.46 -0.42
CA THR A 121 1.89 -7.27 -0.93
C THR A 121 2.37 -6.87 -2.34
N ILE A 122 1.52 -6.21 -3.13
CA ILE A 122 1.88 -5.69 -4.46
C ILE A 122 2.54 -4.32 -4.33
N VAL A 123 2.05 -3.51 -3.40
CA VAL A 123 2.49 -2.11 -3.22
C VAL A 123 3.80 -2.02 -2.46
N ASP A 124 3.99 -2.80 -1.40
CA ASP A 124 5.20 -2.72 -0.56
C ASP A 124 6.52 -2.87 -1.34
N PRO A 125 6.66 -3.83 -2.29
CA PRO A 125 7.84 -3.91 -3.14
C PRO A 125 8.04 -2.67 -4.01
N LEU A 126 6.94 -2.15 -4.60
CA LEU A 126 6.99 -0.96 -5.45
C LEU A 126 7.40 0.29 -4.67
N LEU A 127 6.91 0.44 -3.44
CA LEU A 127 7.30 1.56 -2.58
C LEU A 127 8.74 1.45 -2.10
N THR A 128 9.18 0.23 -1.80
CA THR A 128 10.57 -0.02 -1.41
C THR A 128 11.53 0.30 -2.55
N ASP A 129 11.18 -0.08 -3.78
CA ASP A 129 12.01 0.24 -4.95
C ASP A 129 12.05 1.74 -5.22
N LEU A 130 10.94 2.46 -5.04
CA LEU A 130 10.91 3.92 -5.13
C LEU A 130 11.77 4.59 -4.06
N MET A 131 11.81 4.05 -2.84
CA MET A 131 12.68 4.56 -1.77
C MET A 131 14.17 4.33 -2.07
N LYS A 132 14.51 3.17 -2.64
CA LYS A 132 15.90 2.82 -2.98
C LYS A 132 16.49 3.62 -4.14
N VAL A 133 15.67 3.95 -5.15
CA VAL A 133 16.14 4.75 -6.29
C VAL A 133 16.54 6.15 -5.82
N ASP A 134 15.79 6.73 -4.88
CA ASP A 134 16.10 8.03 -4.30
C ASP A 134 17.43 7.98 -3.50
N GLU A 135 17.65 6.92 -2.73
CA GLU A 135 18.93 6.71 -2.01
C GLU A 135 20.13 6.55 -2.97
N ALA A 136 19.96 5.86 -4.10
CA ALA A 136 21.05 5.65 -5.08
C ALA A 136 21.39 6.92 -5.87
N ASP A 137 20.39 7.74 -6.21
CA ASP A 137 20.60 9.04 -6.86
C ASP A 137 21.31 10.03 -5.89
N GLU A 138 21.13 9.87 -4.57
CA GLU A 138 21.81 10.68 -3.55
C GLU A 138 23.28 10.27 -3.34
N GLU A 139 23.63 8.99 -3.45
CA GLU A 139 25.03 8.52 -3.32
C GLU A 139 25.92 9.01 -4.48
N GLU A 140 25.43 8.97 -5.73
CA GLU A 140 26.18 9.50 -6.88
C GLU A 140 26.40 11.02 -6.81
N HIS A 141 25.50 11.76 -6.15
CA HIS A 141 25.59 13.21 -6.06
C HIS A 141 26.53 13.70 -4.94
N ASN A 142 26.83 12.85 -3.95
CA ASN A 142 27.77 13.17 -2.87
C ASN A 142 29.24 12.97 -3.30
N ASP A 143 29.52 11.98 -4.17
CA ASP A 143 30.88 11.71 -4.67
C ASP A 143 31.40 12.76 -5.68
N SER A 144 30.50 13.56 -6.28
CA SER A 144 30.87 14.59 -7.27
C SER A 144 31.38 15.90 -6.64
N ASN A 145 31.30 16.05 -5.31
CA ASN A 145 31.78 17.24 -4.59
C ASN A 145 33.21 17.11 -4.04
N GLU A 146 33.88 15.96 -4.18
CA GLU A 146 35.26 15.74 -3.69
C GLU A 146 36.33 15.84 -4.80
N SER A 147 36.07 16.63 -5.85
CA SER A 147 37.06 16.82 -6.92
C SER A 147 37.08 18.25 -7.45
N THR A 148 37.50 19.19 -6.61
CA THR A 148 38.09 20.47 -7.06
C THR A 148 38.96 21.10 -5.97
N LEU A 149 40.04 20.40 -5.59
CA LEU A 149 41.18 21.06 -4.95
C LEU A 149 42.46 20.70 -5.72
N GLY A 150 42.81 21.54 -6.68
CA GLY A 150 44.03 21.37 -7.45
C GLY A 150 44.39 22.63 -8.23
N SER A 151 45.40 23.34 -7.72
CA SER A 151 46.23 24.31 -8.43
C SER A 151 45.74 25.77 -8.48
N VAL A 152 46.21 26.60 -7.54
CA VAL A 152 46.91 27.87 -7.84
C VAL A 152 47.92 28.16 -6.71
N LYS A 153 49.20 28.36 -7.09
CA LYS A 153 50.29 29.01 -6.33
C LYS A 153 50.48 30.41 -6.95
N PRO A 154 50.60 31.51 -6.19
CA PRO A 154 51.89 32.09 -5.72
C PRO A 154 51.73 32.73 -4.31
N GLU A 155 52.68 33.29 -3.57
CA GLU A 155 54.02 33.84 -3.77
C GLU A 155 54.67 34.01 -2.37
N ILE A 156 55.99 34.25 -2.34
CA ILE A 156 56.83 34.31 -1.13
C ILE A 156 56.85 35.75 -0.56
N SER A 157 56.72 35.91 0.77
CA SER A 157 57.41 36.99 1.50
C SER A 157 57.71 36.57 2.96
N ASN A 158 58.95 36.84 3.37
CA ASN A 158 59.63 36.43 4.59
C ASN A 158 59.20 37.22 5.84
N GLY A 159 59.33 36.59 7.02
CA GLY A 159 59.51 37.32 8.28
C GLY A 159 59.11 36.61 9.59
N GLN A 160 59.99 35.70 10.06
CA GLN A 160 60.38 35.42 11.46
C GLN A 160 59.38 35.04 12.59
N ASP A 161 59.60 33.81 13.09
CA ASP A 161 59.72 33.34 14.49
C ASP A 161 58.57 33.50 15.50
N SER A 162 57.85 32.40 15.80
CA SER A 162 57.96 31.65 17.08
C SER A 162 56.91 30.53 17.22
N GLN A 163 57.34 29.43 17.84
CA GLN A 163 56.71 28.11 17.94
C GLN A 163 55.60 27.98 19.02
N ALA A 164 54.67 27.04 18.74
CA ALA A 164 53.95 26.10 19.66
C ALA A 164 53.03 26.67 20.76
N SER A 165 51.84 26.17 21.13
CA SER A 165 50.91 25.08 20.80
C SER A 165 49.68 25.33 21.72
N ASN A 166 48.40 25.14 21.36
CA ASN A 166 47.65 23.88 21.37
C ASN A 166 46.19 24.10 20.89
N THR A 167 45.77 23.28 19.92
CA THR A 167 44.51 22.49 19.83
C THR A 167 43.25 22.96 20.57
N SER A 168 42.14 23.19 19.83
CA SER A 168 41.02 22.22 19.73
C SER A 168 39.87 22.67 18.82
N CYS A 169 39.33 21.67 18.11
CA CYS A 169 38.05 21.53 17.39
C CYS A 169 37.72 22.46 16.21
N VAL A 170 37.99 21.92 15.02
CA VAL A 170 37.26 22.17 13.77
C VAL A 170 35.76 21.91 14.01
N GLN A 171 34.94 22.94 13.90
CA GLN A 171 33.51 22.82 13.62
C GLN A 171 33.36 22.74 12.09
N ASN A 172 32.89 21.61 11.60
CA ASN A 172 32.39 21.50 10.23
C ASN A 172 30.93 21.04 10.30
N ASP A 173 30.08 21.93 10.81
CA ASP A 173 28.63 21.76 10.71
C ASP A 173 28.19 22.24 9.32
N ASN A 174 27.82 21.30 8.45
CA ASN A 174 27.04 21.56 7.26
C ASN A 174 25.55 21.21 7.54
N PRO A 175 24.77 22.09 8.20
CA PRO A 175 23.38 21.80 8.60
C PRO A 175 22.38 21.75 7.42
N VAL A 176 22.81 22.10 6.20
CA VAL A 176 21.95 22.22 5.02
C VAL A 176 21.80 20.90 4.26
N ALA A 177 22.83 20.04 4.24
CA ALA A 177 22.76 18.73 3.59
C ALA A 177 21.90 17.74 4.40
N THR A 178 22.09 17.72 5.72
CA THR A 178 21.36 16.83 6.64
C THR A 178 19.86 17.17 6.72
N SER A 179 19.49 18.45 6.58
CA SER A 179 18.09 18.88 6.64
C SER A 179 17.30 18.56 5.36
N LYS A 180 17.93 18.63 4.17
CA LYS A 180 17.30 18.26 2.89
C LYS A 180 17.02 16.75 2.78
N VAL A 181 18.00 15.91 3.13
CA VAL A 181 17.86 14.44 3.14
C VAL A 181 16.74 14.01 4.08
N SER A 182 16.63 14.62 5.27
CA SER A 182 15.54 14.33 6.20
C SER A 182 14.14 14.68 5.66
N ASN A 183 14.04 15.67 4.75
CA ASN A 183 12.77 16.18 4.23
C ASN A 183 12.22 15.34 3.06
N GLU A 184 13.09 14.88 2.14
CA GLU A 184 12.66 13.99 1.04
C GLU A 184 12.31 12.58 1.55
N GLN A 185 13.10 12.00 2.47
CA GLN A 185 12.71 10.75 3.15
C GLN A 185 11.35 10.86 3.87
N SER A 186 11.08 12.01 4.51
CA SER A 186 9.80 12.26 5.16
C SER A 186 8.63 12.34 4.15
N LYS A 187 8.87 12.89 2.97
CA LYS A 187 7.88 13.01 1.88
C LYS A 187 7.56 11.65 1.25
N LEU A 188 8.56 10.82 0.98
CA LEU A 188 8.37 9.44 0.51
C LEU A 188 7.63 8.59 1.53
N LYS A 189 7.96 8.72 2.82
CA LYS A 189 7.24 8.04 3.90
C LYS A 189 5.77 8.46 3.97
N ARG A 190 5.48 9.76 3.82
CA ARG A 190 4.09 10.26 3.74
C ARG A 190 3.35 9.71 2.52
N MET A 191 4.02 9.60 1.38
CA MET A 191 3.46 9.01 0.16
C MET A 191 3.15 7.52 0.32
N SER A 192 4.07 6.74 0.92
CA SER A 192 3.86 5.32 1.25
C SER A 192 2.66 5.11 2.16
N ILE A 193 2.57 5.89 3.25
CA ILE A 193 1.40 5.87 4.16
C ILE A 193 0.12 6.22 3.39
N GLY A 194 0.17 7.22 2.50
CA GLY A 194 -0.96 7.59 1.66
C GLY A 194 -1.44 6.45 0.76
N PHE A 195 -0.53 5.71 0.15
CA PHE A 195 -0.89 4.57 -0.69
C PHE A 195 -1.49 3.42 0.12
N SER A 196 -0.85 2.98 1.22
CA SER A 196 -1.40 1.92 2.06
C SER A 196 -2.77 2.30 2.64
N LEU A 197 -2.95 3.56 3.04
CA LEU A 197 -4.22 4.06 3.54
C LEU A 197 -5.30 4.13 2.45
N SER A 198 -4.93 4.52 1.23
CA SER A 198 -5.85 4.55 0.09
C SER A 198 -6.42 3.17 -0.24
N ILE A 199 -5.58 2.12 -0.17
CA ILE A 199 -5.99 0.72 -0.39
C ILE A 199 -6.99 0.28 0.68
N ALA A 200 -6.70 0.56 1.96
CA ALA A 200 -7.56 0.18 3.08
C ALA A 200 -8.95 0.83 2.98
N TYR A 201 -9.02 2.12 2.63
CA TYR A 201 -10.29 2.81 2.41
C TYR A 201 -11.02 2.28 1.17
N ALA A 202 -10.31 2.11 0.05
CA ALA A 202 -10.91 1.60 -1.18
C ALA A 202 -11.53 0.23 -0.99
N SER A 203 -10.82 -0.66 -0.30
CA SER A 203 -11.32 -1.99 0.04
C SER A 203 -12.58 -1.89 0.91
N SER A 204 -12.56 -1.06 1.95
CA SER A 204 -13.74 -0.87 2.81
C SER A 204 -14.96 -0.34 2.04
N ILE A 205 -14.76 0.62 1.12
CA ILE A 205 -15.83 1.20 0.29
C ILE A 205 -16.35 0.19 -0.74
N GLY A 206 -15.47 -0.61 -1.33
CA GLY A 206 -15.81 -1.65 -2.30
C GLY A 206 -16.72 -2.72 -1.70
N GLY A 207 -16.45 -3.11 -0.45
CA GLY A 207 -17.27 -4.08 0.27
C GLY A 207 -18.72 -3.66 0.54
N VAL A 208 -19.03 -2.37 0.42
CA VAL A 208 -20.40 -1.84 0.55
C VAL A 208 -21.23 -2.09 -0.74
N ALA A 209 -20.58 -2.19 -1.90
CA ALA A 209 -21.25 -2.22 -3.19
C ALA A 209 -22.12 -3.48 -3.43
N THR A 210 -21.78 -4.61 -2.81
CA THR A 210 -22.47 -5.89 -2.99
C THR A 210 -22.87 -6.49 -1.64
N ILE A 211 -23.82 -7.43 -1.68
CA ILE A 211 -24.28 -8.15 -0.47
C ILE A 211 -23.18 -9.06 0.09
N ILE A 212 -22.32 -9.60 -0.78
CA ILE A 212 -21.27 -10.56 -0.44
C ILE A 212 -20.05 -9.86 0.17
N GLY A 213 -19.77 -8.62 -0.23
CA GLY A 213 -18.54 -7.91 0.14
C GLY A 213 -18.34 -7.77 1.65
N THR A 214 -19.42 -7.54 2.42
CA THR A 214 -19.31 -7.41 3.88
C THR A 214 -20.44 -8.13 4.64
N PRO A 215 -20.13 -8.75 5.81
CA PRO A 215 -21.12 -9.43 6.63
C PRO A 215 -22.35 -8.58 7.05
N PRO A 216 -22.22 -7.28 7.40
CA PRO A 216 -23.37 -6.44 7.72
C PRO A 216 -24.41 -6.38 6.61
N ASN A 217 -24.00 -6.34 5.33
CA ASN A 217 -24.91 -6.32 4.19
C ASN A 217 -25.73 -7.63 4.10
N SER A 218 -25.05 -8.76 4.29
CA SER A 218 -25.69 -10.08 4.34
C SER A 218 -26.66 -10.20 5.53
N ILE A 219 -26.28 -9.72 6.72
CA ILE A 219 -27.16 -9.73 7.89
C ILE A 219 -28.40 -8.84 7.65
N LEU A 220 -28.21 -7.67 7.04
CA LEU A 220 -29.32 -6.79 6.69
C LEU A 220 -30.29 -7.45 5.70
N GLN A 221 -29.78 -8.11 4.66
CA GLN A 221 -30.62 -8.87 3.75
C GLN A 221 -31.41 -9.95 4.49
N GLY A 222 -30.72 -10.78 5.29
CA GLY A 222 -31.36 -11.89 6.00
C GLY A 222 -32.43 -11.44 7.00
N THR A 223 -32.18 -10.33 7.69
CA THR A 223 -33.16 -9.75 8.63
C THR A 223 -34.33 -9.09 7.93
N THR A 224 -34.10 -8.43 6.79
CA THR A 224 -35.16 -7.80 5.99
C THR A 224 -36.09 -8.86 5.38
N LEU A 225 -35.53 -9.89 4.75
CA LEU A 225 -36.30 -11.03 4.22
C LEU A 225 -37.10 -11.73 5.32
N SER A 226 -36.51 -11.92 6.51
CA SER A 226 -37.21 -12.54 7.66
C SER A 226 -38.37 -11.70 8.20
N ARG A 227 -38.31 -10.37 8.08
CA ARG A 227 -39.32 -9.45 8.65
C ARG A 227 -40.42 -9.07 7.67
N TYR A 228 -40.05 -8.81 6.42
CA TYR A 228 -40.95 -8.25 5.42
C TYR A 228 -41.31 -9.27 4.31
N GLY A 229 -40.67 -10.44 4.28
CA GLY A 229 -40.88 -11.47 3.27
C GLY A 229 -40.32 -11.10 1.89
N ASP A 230 -40.52 -11.99 0.92
CA ASP A 230 -39.97 -11.87 -0.44
C ASP A 230 -40.59 -10.72 -1.26
N SER A 231 -41.67 -10.10 -0.76
CA SER A 231 -42.35 -8.97 -1.39
C SER A 231 -41.55 -7.66 -1.35
N THR A 232 -40.45 -7.60 -0.58
CA THR A 232 -39.55 -6.44 -0.56
C THR A 232 -38.70 -6.29 -1.83
N GLY A 233 -38.58 -7.34 -2.65
CA GLY A 233 -37.77 -7.30 -3.87
C GLY A 233 -36.26 -7.14 -3.62
N LEU A 234 -35.79 -7.36 -2.39
CA LEU A 234 -34.38 -7.21 -2.01
C LEU A 234 -33.58 -8.46 -2.44
N ASN A 235 -33.01 -8.40 -3.63
CA ASN A 235 -32.18 -9.42 -4.21
C ASN A 235 -30.75 -8.88 -4.43
N PHE A 236 -29.84 -9.74 -4.87
CA PHE A 236 -28.45 -9.34 -5.15
C PHE A 236 -28.37 -8.16 -6.14
N GLY A 237 -29.17 -8.20 -7.20
CA GLY A 237 -29.18 -7.17 -8.25
C GLY A 237 -29.75 -5.84 -7.80
N THR A 238 -30.85 -5.84 -7.02
CA THR A 238 -31.47 -4.60 -6.51
C THR A 238 -30.60 -3.93 -5.47
N TRP A 239 -29.94 -4.71 -4.61
CA TRP A 239 -28.92 -4.18 -3.70
C TRP A 239 -27.75 -3.56 -4.48
N MET A 240 -27.19 -4.28 -5.45
CA MET A 240 -26.07 -3.78 -6.25
C MET A 240 -26.46 -2.51 -7.01
N ALA A 241 -27.65 -2.46 -7.61
CA ALA A 241 -28.13 -1.26 -8.31
C ALA A 241 -28.26 -0.03 -7.39
N TYR A 242 -28.55 -0.24 -6.10
CA TYR A 242 -28.64 0.82 -5.10
C TYR A 242 -27.26 1.19 -4.52
N ALA A 243 -26.47 0.20 -4.10
CA ALA A 243 -25.25 0.39 -3.33
C ALA A 243 -24.01 0.63 -4.21
N LEU A 244 -23.96 0.11 -5.44
CA LEU A 244 -22.83 0.30 -6.35
C LEU A 244 -22.66 1.78 -6.74
N PRO A 245 -23.70 2.54 -7.12
CA PRO A 245 -23.55 3.98 -7.39
C PRO A 245 -23.10 4.76 -6.16
N LEU A 246 -23.64 4.43 -4.98
CA LEU A 246 -23.25 5.04 -3.72
C LEU A 246 -21.77 4.77 -3.39
N SER A 247 -21.33 3.52 -3.56
CA SER A 247 -19.94 3.11 -3.35
C SER A 247 -19.00 3.81 -4.33
N ALA A 248 -19.38 3.94 -5.60
CA ALA A 248 -18.60 4.68 -6.60
C ALA A 248 -18.47 6.17 -6.25
N PHE A 249 -19.55 6.80 -5.77
CA PHE A 249 -19.49 8.18 -5.29
C PHE A 249 -18.56 8.35 -4.09
N MET A 250 -18.66 7.46 -3.10
CA MET A 250 -17.77 7.46 -1.93
C MET A 250 -16.31 7.21 -2.30
N PHE A 251 -16.07 6.32 -3.28
CA PHE A 251 -14.75 6.07 -3.82
C PHE A 251 -14.12 7.34 -4.39
N LEU A 252 -14.85 8.07 -5.25
CA LEU A 252 -14.37 9.32 -5.83
C LEU A 252 -14.13 10.40 -4.77
N PHE A 253 -15.04 10.52 -3.79
CA PHE A 253 -14.89 11.46 -2.69
C PHE A 253 -13.62 11.18 -1.89
N VAL A 254 -13.39 9.93 -1.49
CA VAL A 254 -12.20 9.55 -0.72
C VAL A 254 -10.93 9.67 -1.54
N TRP A 255 -10.98 9.35 -2.84
CA TRP A 255 -9.84 9.54 -3.73
C TRP A 255 -9.41 11.02 -3.79
N ILE A 256 -10.36 11.94 -4.02
CA ILE A 256 -10.10 13.38 -4.03
C ILE A 256 -9.61 13.86 -2.66
N TRP A 257 -10.25 13.41 -1.58
CA TRP A 257 -9.86 13.75 -0.21
C TRP A 257 -8.42 13.34 0.10
N LEU A 258 -8.03 12.11 -0.25
CA LEU A 258 -6.67 11.61 -0.06
C LEU A 258 -5.66 12.34 -0.94
N ILE A 259 -6.03 12.73 -2.16
CA ILE A 259 -5.16 13.57 -3.01
C ILE A 259 -4.87 14.89 -2.31
N ILE A 260 -5.90 15.57 -1.80
CA ILE A 260 -5.76 16.87 -1.14
C ILE A 260 -4.92 16.72 0.14
N LEU A 261 -5.15 15.66 0.91
CA LEU A 261 -4.47 15.42 2.18
C LEU A 261 -2.97 15.14 2.03
N PHE A 262 -2.58 14.31 1.05
CA PHE A 262 -1.18 13.86 0.89
C PHE A 262 -0.39 14.67 -0.13
N PHE A 263 -1.01 15.12 -1.23
CA PHE A 263 -0.34 15.83 -2.32
C PHE A 263 -0.65 17.35 -2.34
N GLY A 264 -1.54 17.83 -1.47
CA GLY A 264 -1.93 19.23 -1.34
C GLY A 264 -2.84 19.73 -2.49
N PRO A 265 -3.50 20.89 -2.32
CA PRO A 265 -4.40 21.48 -3.32
C PRO A 265 -3.68 22.11 -4.53
N ASN A 266 -2.38 21.82 -4.76
CA ASN A 266 -1.66 22.32 -5.93
C ASN A 266 -2.18 21.61 -7.19
N LEU A 267 -3.27 22.17 -7.73
CA LEU A 267 -3.83 21.96 -9.06
C LEU A 267 -3.00 22.65 -10.16
N THR A 268 -1.84 23.20 -9.82
CA THR A 268 -1.04 24.07 -10.71
C THR A 268 0.02 23.32 -11.53
N SER A 269 0.16 21.99 -11.39
CA SER A 269 1.10 21.21 -12.22
C SER A 269 0.44 20.40 -13.33
N LEU A 270 -0.89 20.48 -13.51
CA LEU A 270 -1.58 19.85 -14.65
C LEU A 270 -1.50 20.69 -15.94
N THR A 271 -0.79 21.82 -15.90
CA THR A 271 -0.66 22.77 -17.01
C THR A 271 0.78 23.24 -17.22
N GLU A 272 1.79 22.50 -16.76
CA GLU A 272 3.09 22.64 -17.42
C GLU A 272 3.10 21.69 -18.62
N PRO A 273 3.18 22.21 -19.85
CA PRO A 273 3.52 21.38 -20.99
C PRO A 273 4.84 20.70 -20.63
N THR A 274 4.93 19.39 -20.79
CA THR A 274 6.18 18.64 -20.88
C THR A 274 7.07 19.33 -21.92
N GLY A 275 7.87 20.29 -21.48
CA GLY A 275 8.31 21.36 -22.37
C GLY A 275 9.45 22.19 -21.80
N HIS A 276 10.28 21.62 -20.92
CA HIS A 276 11.70 21.97 -20.78
C HIS A 276 12.43 20.93 -19.92
N ARG A 277 12.44 19.66 -20.37
CA ARG A 277 13.60 18.81 -20.07
C ARG A 277 14.75 19.36 -20.91
N SER A 278 15.57 20.17 -20.25
CA SER A 278 16.78 20.79 -20.76
C SER A 278 17.52 19.83 -21.71
N SER A 279 17.72 20.31 -22.93
CA SER A 279 18.60 19.74 -23.95
C SER A 279 20.03 19.48 -23.44
N THR A 280 20.39 20.03 -22.28
CA THR A 280 21.66 19.81 -21.58
C THR A 280 21.81 18.39 -21.01
N GLN A 281 20.72 17.70 -20.61
CA GLN A 281 20.88 16.40 -19.95
C GLN A 281 21.10 15.23 -20.93
N ARG A 282 20.58 15.31 -22.16
CA ARG A 282 20.86 14.29 -23.21
C ARG A 282 22.31 14.34 -23.74
N HIS A 283 22.97 15.49 -23.68
CA HIS A 283 24.36 15.60 -24.15
C HIS A 283 25.36 14.96 -23.16
N SER A 284 25.09 15.00 -21.85
CA SER A 284 25.94 14.33 -20.86
C SER A 284 25.90 12.80 -20.97
N TYR A 285 24.75 12.18 -21.24
CA TYR A 285 24.67 10.71 -21.36
C TYR A 285 25.40 10.16 -22.60
N MET A 286 25.44 10.90 -23.71
CA MET A 286 26.22 10.47 -24.89
C MET A 286 27.74 10.70 -24.73
N CYS A 287 28.15 11.76 -24.04
CA CYS A 287 29.58 11.98 -23.76
C CYS A 287 30.13 10.97 -22.74
N HIS A 288 29.36 10.59 -21.71
CA HIS A 288 29.80 9.57 -20.75
C HIS A 288 29.90 8.16 -21.36
N SER A 289 28.97 7.80 -22.26
CA SER A 289 29.01 6.51 -22.98
C SER A 289 30.22 6.37 -23.91
N THR A 290 30.66 7.46 -24.54
CA THR A 290 31.80 7.45 -25.48
C THR A 290 33.16 7.58 -24.78
N ASN A 291 33.21 8.12 -23.55
CA ASN A 291 34.44 8.15 -22.77
C ASN A 291 34.70 6.80 -22.07
N ASN A 292 33.65 6.18 -21.52
CA ASN A 292 33.78 4.88 -20.81
C ASN A 292 34.21 3.73 -21.74
N ARG A 293 33.85 3.77 -23.04
CA ARG A 293 34.38 2.81 -24.03
C ARG A 293 35.86 3.03 -24.36
N ARG A 294 36.35 4.28 -24.40
CA ARG A 294 37.76 4.58 -24.68
C ARG A 294 38.67 4.20 -23.51
N ASP A 295 38.20 4.37 -22.27
CA ASP A 295 38.97 4.02 -21.08
C ASP A 295 39.04 2.49 -20.87
N GLN A 296 37.98 1.75 -21.18
CA GLN A 296 38.02 0.27 -21.12
C GLN A 296 38.99 -0.34 -22.16
N ASP A 297 39.02 0.19 -23.38
CA ASP A 297 39.95 -0.29 -24.43
C ASP A 297 41.42 0.05 -24.09
N GLY A 298 41.67 1.20 -23.45
CA GLY A 298 43.00 1.62 -22.99
C GLY A 298 43.54 0.81 -21.81
N HIS A 299 42.66 0.39 -20.90
CA HIS A 299 43.05 -0.45 -19.76
C HIS A 299 43.36 -1.90 -20.19
N GLN A 300 42.59 -2.48 -21.11
CA GLN A 300 42.89 -3.82 -21.64
C GLN A 300 44.22 -3.87 -22.41
N THR A 301 44.49 -2.87 -23.26
CA THR A 301 45.74 -2.83 -24.05
C THR A 301 47.00 -2.61 -23.19
N ASN A 302 46.90 -1.85 -22.10
CA ASN A 302 48.03 -1.67 -21.18
C ASN A 302 48.28 -2.90 -20.29
N GLN A 303 47.23 -3.63 -19.91
CA GLN A 303 47.35 -4.85 -19.12
C GLN A 303 47.95 -6.01 -19.95
N GLU A 304 47.60 -6.12 -21.24
CA GLU A 304 48.26 -7.07 -22.16
C GLU A 304 49.74 -6.73 -22.41
N ARG A 305 50.09 -5.45 -22.54
CA ARG A 305 51.49 -5.01 -22.70
C ARG A 305 52.33 -5.23 -21.44
N ALA A 306 51.74 -5.07 -20.26
CA ALA A 306 52.40 -5.37 -18.99
C ALA A 306 52.67 -6.88 -18.84
N ASN A 307 51.71 -7.74 -19.19
CA ASN A 307 51.87 -9.20 -19.12
C ASN A 307 52.89 -9.77 -20.14
N ARG A 308 53.07 -9.12 -21.30
CA ARG A 308 54.13 -9.51 -22.26
C ARG A 308 55.53 -9.10 -21.79
N ARG A 309 55.66 -8.00 -21.04
CA ARG A 309 56.96 -7.54 -20.51
C ARG A 309 57.46 -8.38 -19.33
N THR A 310 56.56 -8.91 -18.50
CA THR A 310 56.92 -9.87 -17.44
C THR A 310 57.30 -11.24 -17.98
N ARG A 311 56.69 -11.71 -19.08
CA ARG A 311 57.09 -12.98 -19.73
C ARG A 311 58.48 -12.95 -20.38
N HIS A 312 58.93 -11.81 -20.90
CA HIS A 312 60.29 -11.70 -21.49
C HIS A 312 61.42 -11.51 -20.48
N ARG A 313 61.12 -11.37 -19.18
CA ARG A 313 62.12 -11.27 -18.11
C ARG A 313 62.36 -12.59 -17.37
N ALA A 314 61.64 -13.65 -17.75
CA ALA A 314 61.65 -14.96 -17.07
C ALA A 314 62.22 -16.10 -17.93
N THR A 315 62.98 -15.76 -18.98
CA THR A 315 63.77 -16.68 -19.83
C THR A 315 65.14 -16.07 -20.05
#